data_AF-D5HAL0-F1
#
_entry.id   AF-D5HAL0-F1
#
_cell.length_a   1.000
_cell.length_b   1.000
_cell.length_c   1.000
_cell.angle_alpha   90.00
_cell.angle_beta   90.00
_cell.angle_gamma   90.00
#
_symmetry.space_group_name_H-M   'P 1'
#
loop_
_entity.id
_entity.type
_entity.pdbx_description
1 polymer ?
#
loop_
_entity_poly.entity_id
_entity_poly.type
_entity_poly.pdbx_seq_one_letter_code
_entity_poly.pdbx_strand_id
1 'polypeptide(L)'
;MELSRMGFVHVLQTDVESKRSVLMDIQWKDHIESSPEVLKGKPRVKGTRIPVSLILGYLASGSSPDEIIKEFPDLTAKDISACLVYARDLSDFEVAA
;
A
#
# COMPACT_ATOMS: atom_id res chain seq x y z
N MET A 1 8.04 5.64 -41.19
CA MET A 1 7.89 4.42 -40.37
C MET A 1 8.00 4.77 -38.88
N GLU A 2 7.24 5.75 -38.40
CA GLU A 2 7.28 6.23 -36.99
C GLU A 2 5.87 6.58 -36.48
N LEU A 3 4.91 5.69 -36.72
CA LEU A 3 3.54 5.83 -36.20
C LEU A 3 3.18 4.54 -35.46
N SER A 4 3.80 4.33 -34.31
CA SER A 4 3.42 3.25 -33.38
C SER A 4 3.86 3.50 -31.93
N ARG A 5 4.87 4.35 -31.70
CA ARG A 5 5.36 4.67 -30.34
C ARG A 5 4.55 5.75 -29.60
N MET A 6 3.73 6.55 -30.29
CA MET A 6 3.01 7.68 -29.68
C MET A 6 1.69 7.29 -29.00
N GLY A 7 1.09 6.15 -29.36
CA GLY A 7 -0.18 5.70 -28.78
C GLY A 7 -0.06 4.98 -27.44
N PHE A 8 1.10 4.40 -27.15
CA PHE A 8 1.32 3.60 -25.95
C PHE A 8 1.59 4.45 -24.70
N VAL A 9 2.19 5.64 -24.86
CA VAL A 9 2.56 6.51 -23.74
C VAL A 9 1.32 7.22 -23.14
N HIS A 10 0.33 7.59 -23.97
CA HIS A 10 -0.83 8.35 -23.52
C HIS A 10 -1.83 7.52 -22.69
N VAL A 11 -2.01 6.23 -23.03
CA VAL A 11 -2.90 5.31 -22.29
C VAL A 11 -2.36 4.96 -20.91
N LEU A 12 -1.02 4.92 -20.74
CA LEU A 12 -0.40 4.63 -19.44
C LEU A 12 -0.45 5.84 -18.49
N GLN A 13 -0.38 7.07 -19.00
CA GLN A 13 -0.44 8.28 -18.15
C GLN A 13 -1.81 8.44 -17.47
N THR A 14 -2.91 8.12 -18.17
CA THR A 14 -4.25 8.22 -17.58
C THR A 14 -4.52 7.20 -16.47
N ASP A 15 -3.90 6.01 -16.54
CA ASP A 15 -4.07 4.96 -15.52
C ASP A 15 -3.24 5.23 -14.25
N VAL A 16 -2.02 5.76 -14.42
CA VAL A 16 -1.11 6.11 -13.31
C VAL A 16 -1.65 7.28 -12.49
N GLU A 17 -2.14 8.35 -13.12
CA GLU A 17 -2.71 9.50 -12.40
C GLU A 17 -4.00 9.11 -11.65
N SER A 18 -4.82 8.22 -12.22
CA SER A 18 -6.03 7.69 -11.57
C SER A 18 -5.68 6.84 -10.33
N LYS A 19 -4.73 5.91 -10.46
CA LYS A 19 -4.23 5.11 -9.32
C LYS A 19 -3.57 5.97 -8.23
N ARG A 20 -2.86 7.05 -8.62
CA ARG A 20 -2.29 8.03 -7.70
C ARG A 20 -3.35 8.76 -6.89
N SER A 21 -4.43 9.22 -7.55
CA SER A 21 -5.54 9.87 -6.85
C SER A 21 -6.15 8.96 -5.79
N VAL A 22 -6.43 7.70 -6.14
CA VAL A 22 -7.03 6.74 -5.20
C VAL A 22 -6.11 6.44 -4.01
N LEU A 23 -4.79 6.32 -4.23
CA LEU A 23 -3.82 6.13 -3.14
C LEU A 23 -3.62 7.39 -2.28
N MET A 24 -3.80 8.59 -2.84
CA MET A 24 -3.67 9.85 -2.10
C MET A 24 -4.85 10.12 -1.15
N ASP A 25 -6.03 9.57 -1.43
CA ASP A 25 -7.23 9.78 -0.61
C ASP A 25 -7.30 8.86 0.62
N ILE A 26 -6.54 7.76 0.65
CA ILE A 26 -6.57 6.80 1.77
C ILE A 26 -5.80 7.36 2.97
N GLN A 27 -6.53 7.67 4.03
CA GLN A 27 -5.95 8.03 5.32
C GLN A 27 -5.54 6.77 6.09
N TRP A 28 -4.27 6.37 5.96
CA TRP A 28 -3.80 5.09 6.54
C TRP A 28 -3.98 5.01 8.07
N LYS A 29 -3.99 6.15 8.78
CA LYS A 29 -4.20 6.23 10.23
C LYS A 29 -5.57 5.73 10.67
N ASP A 30 -6.53 5.64 9.75
CA ASP A 30 -7.84 5.04 10.02
C ASP A 30 -7.81 3.52 10.01
N HIS A 31 -6.80 2.91 9.38
CA HIS A 31 -6.67 1.47 9.17
C HIS A 31 -5.51 0.82 9.94
N ILE A 32 -4.48 1.59 10.30
CA ILE A 32 -3.29 1.08 10.97
C ILE A 32 -3.17 1.72 12.34
N GLU A 33 -2.81 0.91 13.34
CA GLU A 33 -2.52 1.35 14.69
C GLU A 33 -1.18 0.78 15.18
N SER A 34 -0.60 1.47 16.15
CA SER A 34 0.55 0.99 16.92
C SER A 34 0.27 1.25 18.38
N SER A 35 0.49 0.23 19.21
CA SER A 35 0.32 0.33 20.65
C SER A 35 1.35 -0.57 21.35
N PRO A 36 1.99 -0.13 22.45
CA PRO A 36 3.06 -0.90 23.10
C PRO A 36 2.65 -2.30 23.55
N GLU A 37 1.36 -2.48 23.87
CA GLU A 37 0.80 -3.72 24.44
C GLU A 37 0.66 -4.83 23.39
N VAL A 38 0.69 -4.48 22.11
CA VAL A 38 0.44 -5.42 21.01
C VAL A 38 1.61 -5.38 20.03
N LEU A 39 2.16 -6.56 19.72
CA LEU A 39 3.31 -6.74 18.83
C LEU A 39 4.52 -5.83 19.20
N LYS A 40 4.68 -5.48 20.48
CA LYS A 40 5.74 -4.58 20.97
C LYS A 40 5.74 -3.21 20.25
N GLY A 41 4.56 -2.67 19.94
CA GLY A 41 4.44 -1.38 19.25
C GLY A 41 4.67 -1.44 17.73
N LYS A 42 4.80 -2.63 17.13
CA LYS A 42 4.87 -2.70 15.66
C LYS A 42 3.54 -2.25 15.04
N PRO A 43 3.56 -1.42 13.98
CA PRO A 43 2.36 -1.05 13.22
C PRO A 43 1.63 -2.28 12.71
N ARG A 44 0.31 -2.30 12.89
CA ARG A 44 -0.58 -3.40 12.50
C ARG A 44 -1.89 -2.88 11.93
N VAL A 45 -2.58 -3.71 11.16
CA VAL A 45 -3.96 -3.41 10.74
C VAL A 45 -4.88 -3.43 11.97
N LYS A 46 -5.72 -2.40 12.13
CA LYS A 46 -6.63 -2.24 13.27
C LYS A 46 -7.55 -3.45 13.43
N GLY A 47 -7.79 -3.83 14.68
CA GLY A 47 -8.63 -5.00 14.99
C GLY A 47 -7.97 -6.35 14.71
N THR A 48 -6.73 -6.37 14.19
CA THR A 48 -5.99 -7.61 13.92
C THR A 48 -4.69 -7.67 14.71
N ARG A 49 -4.00 -8.82 14.66
CA ARG A 49 -2.60 -8.96 15.05
C ARG A 49 -1.67 -9.12 13.85
N ILE A 50 -2.06 -8.55 12.70
CA ILE A 50 -1.33 -8.67 11.44
C ILE A 50 -0.46 -7.42 11.27
N PRO A 51 0.88 -7.54 11.33
CA PRO A 51 1.77 -6.40 11.21
C PRO A 51 1.83 -5.89 9.76
N VAL A 52 1.93 -4.58 9.60
CA VAL A 52 2.03 -3.94 8.26
C VAL A 52 3.22 -4.51 7.46
N SER A 53 4.35 -4.75 8.14
CA SER A 53 5.54 -5.36 7.53
C SER A 53 5.29 -6.74 6.91
N LEU A 54 4.36 -7.54 7.44
CA LEU A 54 4.03 -8.84 6.85
C LEU A 54 3.34 -8.63 5.49
N ILE A 55 2.34 -7.75 5.45
CA ILE A 55 1.61 -7.43 4.21
C ILE A 55 2.53 -6.84 3.15
N LEU A 56 3.41 -5.92 3.54
CA LEU A 56 4.44 -5.40 2.64
C LEU A 56 5.40 -6.49 2.14
N GLY A 57 5.70 -7.49 2.98
CA GLY A 57 6.49 -8.67 2.58
C GLY A 57 5.80 -9.51 1.50
N TYR A 58 4.50 -9.80 1.66
CA TYR A 58 3.71 -10.48 0.63
C TYR A 58 3.70 -9.69 -0.69
N LEU A 59 3.41 -8.39 -0.62
CA LEU A 59 3.42 -7.50 -1.78
C LEU A 59 4.81 -7.47 -2.46
N ALA A 60 5.89 -7.41 -1.68
CA ALA A 60 7.26 -7.44 -2.19
C ALA A 60 7.62 -8.78 -2.85
N SER A 61 7.00 -9.88 -2.42
CA SER A 61 7.14 -11.20 -3.07
C SER A 61 6.28 -11.37 -4.33
N GLY A 62 5.50 -10.34 -4.71
CA GLY A 62 4.66 -10.34 -5.89
C GLY A 62 3.24 -10.88 -5.68
N SER A 63 2.82 -11.10 -4.43
CA SER A 63 1.43 -11.49 -4.14
C SER A 63 0.48 -10.34 -4.46
N SER A 64 -0.64 -10.68 -5.09
CA SER A 64 -1.73 -9.74 -5.35
C SER A 64 -2.55 -9.47 -4.07
N PRO A 65 -3.27 -8.33 -3.98
CA PRO A 65 -4.16 -8.06 -2.86
C PRO A 65 -5.21 -9.16 -2.62
N ASP A 66 -5.75 -9.77 -3.68
CA ASP A 66 -6.75 -10.83 -3.58
C ASP A 66 -6.17 -12.11 -2.97
N GLU A 67 -4.93 -12.47 -3.31
CA GLU A 67 -4.22 -13.60 -2.68
C GLU A 67 -3.97 -13.32 -1.19
N ILE A 68 -3.58 -12.09 -0.84
CA ILE A 68 -3.36 -11.69 0.55
C ILE A 68 -4.68 -11.78 1.34
N ILE A 69 -5.79 -11.29 0.80
CA ILE A 69 -7.11 -11.37 1.45
C ILE A 69 -7.55 -12.82 1.61
N LYS A 70 -7.23 -13.69 0.65
CA LYS A 70 -7.52 -15.13 0.76
C LYS A 70 -6.78 -15.78 1.94
N GLU A 71 -5.52 -15.38 2.18
CA GLU A 71 -4.73 -15.86 3.33
C GLU A 71 -5.15 -15.19 4.65
N PHE A 72 -5.61 -13.94 4.59
CA PHE A 72 -6.07 -13.16 5.74
C PHE A 72 -7.48 -12.58 5.50
N PRO A 73 -8.54 -13.40 5.70
CA PRO A 73 -9.92 -13.01 5.38
C PRO A 73 -10.46 -11.82 6.18
N ASP A 74 -9.81 -11.48 7.29
CA ASP A 74 -10.14 -10.32 8.12
C ASP A 74 -9.67 -8.99 7.51
N LEU A 75 -8.88 -9.04 6.43
CA LEU A 75 -8.37 -7.85 5.74
C LEU A 75 -9.28 -7.45 4.58
N THR A 76 -9.36 -6.15 4.37
CA THR A 76 -9.97 -5.56 3.18
C THR A 76 -8.90 -5.04 2.22
N ALA A 77 -9.28 -4.84 0.95
CA ALA A 77 -8.41 -4.18 -0.03
C ALA A 77 -7.98 -2.77 0.42
N LYS A 78 -8.80 -2.08 1.22
CA LYS A 78 -8.45 -0.78 1.81
C LYS A 78 -7.35 -0.90 2.85
N ASP A 79 -7.34 -1.96 3.66
CA ASP A 79 -6.27 -2.20 4.65
C ASP A 79 -4.93 -2.46 3.97
N ILE A 80 -4.93 -3.23 2.89
CA ILE A 80 -3.72 -3.49 2.08
C ILE A 80 -3.23 -2.19 1.45
N SER A 81 -4.14 -1.38 0.89
CA SER A 81 -3.78 -0.09 0.32
C SER A 81 -3.24 0.87 1.39
N ALA A 82 -3.83 0.88 2.59
CA ALA A 82 -3.34 1.66 3.72
C ALA A 82 -1.93 1.24 4.15
N CYS A 83 -1.58 -0.06 4.07
CA CYS A 83 -0.22 -0.53 4.31
C CYS A 83 0.79 0.09 3.34
N LEU A 84 0.43 0.23 2.06
CA LEU A 84 1.27 0.89 1.05
C LEU A 84 1.40 2.39 1.30
N VAL A 85 0.30 3.08 1.64
CA VAL A 85 0.35 4.52 1.97
C VAL A 85 1.17 4.77 3.23
N TYR A 86 1.04 3.92 4.25
CA TYR A 86 1.90 3.98 5.44
C TYR A 86 3.38 3.84 5.08
N ALA A 87 3.72 2.88 4.20
CA ALA A 87 5.10 2.69 3.74
C ALA A 87 5.64 3.90 2.98
N ARG A 88 4.83 4.50 2.10
CA ARG A 88 5.17 5.75 1.40
C ARG A 88 5.48 6.86 2.40
N ASP A 89 4.57 7.15 3.32
CA ASP A 89 4.75 8.21 4.32
C ASP A 89 6.00 8.00 5.17
N LEU A 90 6.33 6.75 5.52
CA LEU A 90 7.53 6.43 6.27
C LEU A 90 8.81 6.54 5.41
N SER A 91 8.68 6.34 4.09
CA SER A 91 9.80 6.45 3.14
C SER A 91 10.16 7.89 2.79
N ASP A 92 9.27 8.86 3.04
CA ASP A 92 9.48 10.30 2.81
C ASP A 92 10.48 10.92 3.83
N PHE A 93 11.34 10.10 4.44
CA PHE A 93 12.44 10.56 5.29
C PHE A 93 13.53 11.24 4.45
N GLU A 94 13.79 12.52 4.72
CA GLU A 94 14.88 13.28 4.11
C GLU A 94 15.97 13.58 5.17
N VAL A 95 17.24 13.37 4.83
CA VAL A 95 18.37 13.82 5.67
C VAL A 95 18.59 15.30 5.38
N ALA A 96 18.40 16.16 6.38
CA ALA A 96 18.74 17.57 6.26
C ALA A 96 20.26 17.71 6.00
N ALA A 97 20.61 18.39 4.90
CA ALA A 97 21.99 18.69 4.51
C ALA A 97 22.57 19.86 5.30
#